data_AF-W4LJ36-F1
#
_entry.id   AF-W4LJ36-F1
#
_cell.length_a   1.000
_cell.length_b   1.000
_cell.length_c   1.000
_cell.angle_alpha   90.00
_cell.angle_beta   90.00
_cell.angle_gamma   90.00
#
_symmetry.space_group_name_H-M   'P 1'
#
loop_
_entity.id
_entity.type
_entity.pdbx_description
1 polymer ?
#
loop_
_entity_poly.entity_id
_entity_poly.type
_entity_poly.pdbx_seq_one_letter_code
_entity_poly.pdbx_strand_id
1 'polypeptide(L)'
;MWTEVGFKVRVDPVDAPTGREKLKKEDFHALVQGHSYRFDPDAFFDRNIHSKSSYAQRNHGWVNERYDKLIEEAKRTADPAKRRELYTEGWKVVNQELPQFHLSELSMITAVHKAVKDYTPCEVAPYTYHGGGVRIAYVES
;
A
#
# COMPACT_ATOMS: atom_id res chain seq x y z
N MET A 1 19.93 12.96 9.03
CA MET A 1 18.83 12.24 9.72
C MET A 1 19.12 10.77 10.08
N TRP A 2 19.82 9.93 9.29
CA TRP A 2 20.28 8.59 9.76
C TRP A 2 21.80 8.54 10.01
N THR A 3 22.55 9.20 9.13
CA THR A 3 23.99 9.43 9.26
C THR A 3 24.35 10.25 10.51
N GLU A 4 23.49 11.21 10.88
CA GLU A 4 23.63 12.03 12.09
C GLU A 4 23.61 11.21 13.38
N VAL A 5 22.95 10.05 13.39
CA VAL A 5 22.89 9.14 14.54
C VAL A 5 23.78 7.91 14.32
N GLY A 6 24.70 7.96 13.35
CA GLY A 6 25.78 6.98 13.17
C GLY A 6 25.53 5.86 12.16
N PHE A 7 24.37 5.82 11.48
CA PHE A 7 24.14 4.80 10.45
C PHE A 7 24.83 5.15 9.12
N LYS A 8 25.53 4.17 8.54
CA LYS A 8 26.05 4.25 7.17
C LYS A 8 24.95 3.83 6.20
N VAL A 9 24.38 4.78 5.45
CA VAL A 9 23.29 4.53 4.52
C VAL A 9 23.78 4.68 3.08
N ARG A 10 23.55 3.65 2.25
CA ARG A 10 23.76 3.69 0.79
C ARG A 10 22.41 3.58 0.11
N VAL A 11 22.02 4.60 -0.66
CA VAL A 11 20.82 4.55 -1.52
C VAL A 11 21.19 3.88 -2.83
N ASP A 12 20.35 2.94 -3.30
CA ASP A 12 20.59 2.13 -4.48
C ASP A 12 19.38 2.21 -5.43
N PRO A 13 19.22 3.32 -6.18
CA PRO A 13 18.11 3.47 -7.11
C PRO A 13 18.32 2.53 -8.31
N VAL A 14 17.34 1.68 -8.58
CA VAL A 14 17.37 0.70 -9.67
C VAL A 14 16.10 0.77 -10.49
N ASP A 15 16.17 0.32 -11.75
CA ASP A 15 14.98 0.16 -12.60
C ASP A 15 14.05 -0.95 -12.07
N ALA A 16 12.80 -0.96 -12.54
CA ALA A 16 11.77 -1.85 -12.02
C ALA A 16 12.08 -3.36 -12.21
N PRO A 17 12.55 -3.83 -13.38
CA PRO A 17 13.06 -5.20 -13.53
C PRO A 17 14.13 -5.56 -12.49
N THR A 18 15.17 -4.75 -12.35
CA THR A 18 16.26 -4.98 -11.40
C THR A 18 15.77 -5.01 -9.96
N GLY A 19 14.88 -4.07 -9.58
CA GLY A 19 14.26 -4.04 -8.26
C GLY A 19 13.43 -5.30 -7.95
N ARG A 20 12.66 -5.81 -8.92
CA ARG A 20 11.89 -7.06 -8.75
C ARG A 20 12.79 -8.27 -8.52
N GLU A 21 13.92 -8.37 -9.24
CA GLU A 21 14.87 -9.45 -9.03
C GLU A 21 15.55 -9.36 -7.66
N LYS A 22 15.92 -8.15 -7.21
CA LYS A 22 16.42 -7.92 -5.85
C LYS A 22 15.41 -8.32 -4.78
N LEU A 23 14.13 -7.96 -4.93
CA LEU A 23 13.07 -8.37 -3.99
C LEU A 23 12.91 -9.89 -3.95
N LYS A 24 12.95 -10.59 -5.10
CA LYS A 24 12.85 -12.06 -5.13
C LYS A 24 14.01 -12.75 -4.44
N LYS A 25 15.20 -12.15 -4.51
CA LYS A 25 16.43 -12.67 -3.91
C LYS A 25 16.66 -12.16 -2.49
N GLU A 26 15.75 -11.34 -1.95
CA GLU A 26 15.87 -10.69 -0.65
C GLU A 26 17.18 -9.86 -0.53
N ASP A 27 17.65 -9.30 -1.64
CA ASP A 27 18.90 -8.53 -1.75
C ASP A 27 18.66 -7.05 -1.42
N PHE A 28 18.23 -6.78 -0.18
CA PHE A 28 18.03 -5.44 0.36
C PHE A 28 18.02 -5.47 1.90
N HIS A 29 18.35 -4.34 2.53
CA HIS A 29 18.19 -4.14 3.98
C HIS A 29 16.87 -3.43 4.31
N ALA A 30 16.47 -2.51 3.46
CA ALA A 30 15.22 -1.75 3.54
C ALA A 30 14.80 -1.36 2.12
N LEU A 31 13.50 -1.21 1.92
CA LEU A 31 12.93 -0.83 0.64
C LEU A 31 11.85 0.24 0.87
N VAL A 32 11.72 1.16 -0.08
CA VAL A 32 10.62 2.14 -0.09
C VAL A 32 9.56 1.66 -1.08
N GLN A 33 8.33 1.45 -0.62
CA GLN A 33 7.18 1.15 -1.46
C GLN A 33 6.07 2.17 -1.25
N GLY A 34 5.26 2.35 -2.29
CA GLY A 34 3.95 2.96 -2.19
C GLY A 34 2.85 1.89 -2.22
N HIS A 35 1.77 2.16 -1.50
CA HIS A 35 0.54 1.39 -1.58
C HIS A 35 -0.61 2.34 -1.86
N SER A 36 -1.54 1.92 -2.71
CA SER A 36 -2.83 2.61 -2.84
C SER A 36 -3.82 2.04 -1.86
N TYR A 37 -4.69 2.90 -1.32
CA TYR A 37 -5.89 2.45 -0.65
C TYR A 37 -6.83 1.76 -1.64
N ARG A 38 -7.71 0.93 -1.10
CA ARG A 38 -8.79 0.27 -1.84
C ARG A 38 -10.10 0.52 -1.10
N PHE A 39 -11.22 0.26 -1.77
CA PHE A 39 -12.55 0.49 -1.20
C PHE A 39 -12.78 -0.25 0.13
N ASP A 40 -12.32 -1.51 0.23
CA ASP A 40 -12.32 -2.23 1.49
C ASP A 40 -10.93 -2.13 2.15
N PRO A 41 -10.83 -1.67 3.41
CA PRO A 41 -9.56 -1.56 4.13
C PRO A 41 -8.84 -2.90 4.28
N ASP A 42 -9.56 -4.03 4.30
CA ASP A 42 -8.96 -5.36 4.39
C ASP A 42 -7.94 -5.61 3.30
N ALA A 43 -8.22 -5.09 2.10
CA ALA A 43 -7.33 -5.28 0.96
C ALA A 43 -5.97 -4.59 1.15
N PHE A 44 -5.83 -3.71 2.14
CA PHE A 44 -4.55 -3.21 2.64
C PHE A 44 -4.02 -4.05 3.80
N PHE A 45 -4.79 -4.23 4.87
CA PHE A 45 -4.32 -4.86 6.11
C PHE A 45 -3.96 -6.35 5.93
N ASP A 46 -4.76 -7.09 5.14
CA ASP A 46 -4.47 -8.47 4.83
C ASP A 46 -3.28 -8.57 3.88
N ARG A 47 -3.42 -8.00 2.67
CA ARG A 47 -2.41 -8.15 1.62
C ARG A 47 -1.05 -7.60 2.04
N ASN A 48 -0.97 -6.44 2.70
CA ASN A 48 0.34 -5.82 2.91
C ASN A 48 1.05 -6.31 4.16
N ILE A 49 0.34 -6.89 5.14
CA ILE A 49 0.89 -7.09 6.49
C ILE A 49 0.64 -8.49 7.05
N HIS A 50 -0.48 -9.14 6.72
CA HIS A 50 -0.80 -10.45 7.28
C HIS A 50 0.31 -11.47 6.96
N SER A 51 0.71 -12.28 7.95
CA SER A 51 1.91 -13.14 7.87
C SER A 51 1.89 -14.15 6.72
N LYS A 52 0.70 -14.58 6.30
CA LYS A 52 0.48 -15.50 5.18
C LYS A 52 0.32 -14.82 3.83
N SER A 53 0.36 -13.50 3.77
CA SER A 53 0.35 -12.78 2.50
C SER A 53 1.67 -12.97 1.78
N SER A 54 1.61 -13.44 0.54
CA SER A 54 2.80 -13.51 -0.33
C SER A 54 3.44 -12.14 -0.56
N TYR A 55 2.66 -11.06 -0.47
CA TYR A 55 3.18 -9.72 -0.61
C TYR A 55 3.92 -9.27 0.67
N ALA A 56 3.38 -9.54 1.85
CA ALA A 56 4.04 -9.24 3.13
C ALA A 56 5.35 -10.04 3.29
N GLN A 57 5.29 -11.35 2.99
CA GLN A 57 6.44 -12.26 3.05
C GLN A 57 7.61 -11.78 2.19
N ARG A 58 7.34 -11.37 0.95
CA ARG A 58 8.37 -10.89 0.01
C ARG A 58 8.96 -9.53 0.38
N ASN A 59 8.25 -8.71 1.16
CA ASN A 59 8.69 -7.35 1.48
C ASN A 59 9.40 -7.23 2.83
N HIS A 60 8.84 -7.84 3.88
CA HIS A 60 9.37 -7.69 5.24
C HIS A 60 9.33 -8.98 6.06
N GLY A 61 8.59 -10.01 5.66
CA GLY A 61 8.61 -11.33 6.33
C GLY A 61 8.10 -11.33 7.78
N TRP A 62 7.50 -10.25 8.25
CA TRP A 62 7.04 -10.08 9.63
C TRP A 62 5.87 -11.02 9.94
N VAL A 63 5.90 -11.61 11.13
CA VAL A 63 4.88 -12.53 11.61
C VAL A 63 4.45 -12.08 13.01
N ASN A 64 3.14 -11.88 13.19
CA ASN A 64 2.59 -11.52 14.48
C ASN A 64 1.19 -12.16 14.65
N GLU A 65 1.10 -13.14 15.54
CA GLU A 65 -0.14 -13.91 15.73
C GLU A 65 -1.32 -13.05 16.22
N ARG A 66 -1.05 -11.99 16.99
CA ARG A 66 -2.08 -11.08 17.47
C ARG A 66 -2.63 -10.26 16.31
N TYR A 67 -1.74 -9.71 15.48
CA TYR A 67 -2.12 -9.00 14.27
C TYR A 67 -2.98 -9.88 13.36
N ASP A 68 -2.49 -11.10 13.05
CA ASP A 68 -3.20 -12.02 12.15
C ASP A 68 -4.61 -12.35 12.66
N LYS A 69 -4.76 -12.61 13.97
CA LYS A 69 -6.08 -12.87 14.59
C LYS A 69 -7.02 -11.68 14.45
N LEU A 70 -6.54 -10.46 14.72
CA LEU A 70 -7.35 -9.24 14.61
C LEU A 70 -7.84 -9.02 13.16
N ILE A 71 -6.98 -9.24 12.17
CA ILE A 71 -7.35 -9.06 10.76
C ILE A 71 -8.32 -10.16 10.30
N GLU A 72 -8.10 -11.41 10.69
CA GLU A 72 -9.04 -12.52 10.40
C GLU A 72 -10.42 -12.30 11.01
N GLU A 73 -10.50 -11.72 12.22
CA GLU A 73 -11.77 -11.33 12.85
C GLU A 73 -12.42 -10.15 12.12
N ALA A 74 -11.62 -9.13 11.75
CA ALA A 74 -12.11 -7.95 11.04
C ALA A 74 -12.74 -8.30 9.69
N LYS A 75 -12.19 -9.28 8.96
CA LYS A 75 -12.73 -9.82 7.72
C LYS A 75 -14.13 -10.44 7.87
N ARG A 76 -14.39 -11.08 9.00
CA ARG A 76 -15.64 -11.82 9.27
C ARG A 76 -16.70 -10.96 9.95
N THR A 77 -16.32 -9.77 10.41
CA THR A 77 -17.21 -8.85 11.12
C THR A 77 -17.99 -8.00 10.14
N ALA A 78 -19.33 -8.00 10.23
CA ALA A 78 -20.18 -7.18 9.35
C ALA A 78 -20.39 -5.74 9.84
N ASP A 79 -20.33 -5.53 11.16
CA ASP A 79 -20.51 -4.22 11.80
C ASP A 79 -19.33 -3.28 11.49
N PRO A 80 -19.53 -2.16 10.79
CA PRO A 80 -18.44 -1.26 10.41
C PRO A 80 -17.69 -0.63 11.60
N ALA A 81 -18.38 -0.36 12.72
CA ALA A 81 -17.75 0.23 13.89
C ALA A 81 -16.80 -0.78 14.55
N LYS A 82 -17.25 -2.03 14.70
CA LYS A 82 -16.42 -3.12 15.23
C LYS A 82 -15.25 -3.45 14.31
N ARG A 83 -15.48 -3.50 12.98
CA ARG A 83 -14.39 -3.67 11.99
C ARG A 83 -13.32 -2.60 12.16
N ARG A 84 -13.73 -1.33 12.32
CA ARG A 84 -12.81 -0.21 12.51
C ARG A 84 -11.97 -0.37 13.78
N GLU A 85 -12.57 -0.79 14.89
CA GLU A 85 -11.85 -1.06 16.13
C GLU A 85 -10.79 -2.15 15.95
N LEU A 86 -11.15 -3.27 15.32
CA LEU A 86 -10.22 -4.38 15.05
C LEU A 86 -9.03 -3.96 14.18
N TYR A 87 -9.28 -3.23 13.08
CA TYR A 87 -8.20 -2.69 12.24
C TYR A 87 -7.33 -1.67 12.99
N THR A 88 -7.94 -0.85 13.86
CA THR A 88 -7.21 0.12 14.68
C THR A 88 -6.27 -0.58 15.66
N GLU A 89 -6.73 -1.65 16.32
CA GLU A 89 -5.88 -2.46 17.19
C GLU A 89 -4.76 -3.17 16.42
N GLY A 90 -5.06 -3.71 15.24
CA GLY A 90 -4.04 -4.28 14.35
C GLY A 90 -2.98 -3.25 13.97
N TRP A 91 -3.40 -2.02 13.63
CA TRP A 91 -2.48 -0.95 13.29
C TRP A 91 -1.64 -0.47 14.48
N LYS A 92 -2.16 -0.53 15.71
CA LYS A 92 -1.36 -0.26 16.91
C LYS A 92 -0.20 -1.25 17.06
N VAL A 93 -0.42 -2.54 16.76
CA VAL A 93 0.66 -3.55 16.76
C VAL A 93 1.72 -3.18 15.72
N VAL A 94 1.32 -2.81 14.50
CA VAL A 94 2.25 -2.38 13.45
C VAL A 94 3.05 -1.14 13.88
N ASN A 95 2.42 -0.15 14.52
CA ASN A 95 3.12 1.05 14.98
C ASN A 95 4.05 0.81 16.18
N GLN A 96 3.86 -0.29 16.93
CA GLN A 96 4.74 -0.66 18.03
C GLN A 96 5.95 -1.47 17.55
N GLU A 97 5.74 -2.41 16.63
CA GLU A 97 6.80 -3.31 16.14
C GLU A 97 7.51 -2.78 14.88
N LEU A 98 6.93 -1.79 14.20
CA LEU A 98 7.49 -1.10 13.04
C LEU A 98 8.01 -2.04 11.91
N PRO A 99 7.27 -3.08 11.49
CA PRO A 99 7.67 -3.91 10.35
C PRO A 99 7.70 -3.10 9.03
N GLN A 100 6.92 -2.02 9.00
CA GLN A 100 7.01 -0.95 8.01
C GLN A 100 6.72 0.39 8.71
N PHE A 101 7.30 1.48 8.20
CA PHE A 101 7.04 2.83 8.68
C PHE A 101 6.39 3.67 7.59
N HIS A 102 5.28 4.33 7.92
CA HIS A 102 4.57 5.21 6.99
C HIS A 102 5.31 6.54 6.85
N LEU A 103 5.72 6.87 5.61
CA LEU A 103 6.47 8.09 5.32
C LEU A 103 5.54 9.29 5.03
N SER A 104 4.64 9.14 4.07
CA SER A 104 3.77 10.21 3.60
C SER A 104 2.62 9.65 2.75
N GLU A 105 1.53 10.38 2.70
CA GLU A 105 0.48 10.22 1.69
C GLU A 105 0.82 11.07 0.45
N LEU A 106 0.56 10.54 -0.74
CA LEU A 106 0.79 11.23 -2.00
C LEU A 106 -0.54 11.65 -2.62
N SER A 107 -0.70 12.95 -2.90
CA SER A 107 -1.80 13.44 -3.72
C SER A 107 -1.51 13.15 -5.20
N MET A 108 -2.38 12.39 -5.86
CA MET A 108 -2.26 12.15 -7.29
C MET A 108 -2.79 13.35 -8.07
N ILE A 109 -1.92 13.99 -8.85
CA ILE A 109 -2.27 15.10 -9.73
C ILE A 109 -2.33 14.56 -11.16
N THR A 110 -3.49 14.68 -11.81
CA THR A 110 -3.65 14.35 -13.23
C THR A 110 -3.74 15.63 -14.05
N ALA A 111 -2.94 15.72 -15.12
CA ALA A 111 -3.11 16.71 -16.17
C ALA A 111 -3.87 16.09 -17.36
N VAL A 112 -4.94 16.75 -17.81
CA VAL A 112 -5.70 16.36 -19.00
C VAL A 112 -5.76 17.51 -19.99
N HIS A 113 -5.73 17.20 -21.28
CA HIS A 113 -5.86 18.21 -22.32
C HIS A 113 -7.28 18.82 -22.28
N LYS A 114 -7.41 20.14 -22.54
CA LYS A 114 -8.70 20.87 -22.48
C LYS A 114 -9.80 20.32 -23.39
N ALA A 115 -9.43 19.58 -24.43
CA ALA A 115 -10.37 18.95 -25.36
C ALA A 115 -10.97 17.65 -24.81
N VAL A 116 -10.38 17.08 -23.75
CA VAL A 116 -10.91 15.89 -23.08
C VAL A 116 -12.13 16.29 -22.25
N LYS A 117 -13.26 15.63 -22.52
CA LYS A 117 -14.52 15.78 -21.78
C LYS A 117 -14.74 14.58 -20.85
N ASP A 118 -15.50 14.79 -19.79
CA ASP A 118 -15.99 13.76 -18.85
C ASP A 118 -14.91 12.88 -18.19
N TYR A 119 -13.69 13.41 -18.07
CA TYR A 119 -12.65 12.77 -17.28
C TYR A 119 -12.85 12.99 -15.78
N THR A 120 -12.95 11.90 -15.02
CA THR A 120 -12.96 11.88 -13.55
C THR A 120 -11.76 11.08 -13.04
N PRO A 121 -10.87 11.63 -12.19
CA PRO A 121 -9.78 10.87 -11.59
C PRO A 121 -10.26 9.59 -10.88
N CYS A 122 -9.46 8.52 -10.95
CA CYS A 122 -9.74 7.30 -10.20
C CYS A 122 -9.28 7.45 -8.75
N GLU A 123 -10.19 7.23 -7.80
CA GLU A 123 -9.92 7.29 -6.36
C GLU A 123 -9.04 6.13 -5.84
N VAL A 124 -8.92 5.04 -6.60
CA VAL A 124 -8.21 3.80 -6.21
C VAL A 124 -7.06 3.44 -7.16
N ALA A 125 -6.21 4.43 -7.47
CA ALA A 125 -4.97 4.27 -8.26
C ALA A 125 -5.25 3.86 -9.73
N PRO A 126 -4.35 3.20 -10.51
CA PRO A 126 -4.49 3.15 -11.98
C PRO A 126 -5.60 2.22 -12.49
N TYR A 127 -6.45 1.66 -11.62
CA TYR A 127 -7.54 0.79 -12.05
C TYR A 127 -8.70 1.63 -12.61
N THR A 128 -8.80 1.69 -13.93
CA THR A 128 -9.93 2.32 -14.60
C THR A 128 -11.16 1.40 -14.51
N TYR A 129 -12.12 1.74 -13.65
CA TYR A 129 -13.45 1.12 -13.64
C TYR A 129 -14.47 2.02 -14.36
N HIS A 130 -15.71 1.56 -14.52
CA HIS A 130 -16.78 2.39 -15.07
C HIS A 130 -17.02 3.60 -14.13
N GLY A 131 -16.66 4.80 -14.56
CA GLY A 131 -16.64 6.02 -13.73
C GLY A 131 -15.26 6.48 -13.26
N GLY A 132 -14.20 5.69 -13.44
CA GLY A 132 -12.80 6.00 -13.10
C GLY A 132 -12.01 6.71 -14.22
N GLY A 133 -12.67 7.56 -15.00
CA GLY A 133 -12.02 8.56 -15.84
C GLY A 133 -11.76 8.20 -17.29
N VAL A 134 -11.05 7.11 -17.58
CA VAL A 134 -10.63 6.85 -18.98
C VAL A 134 -11.75 6.24 -19.83
N ARG A 135 -12.56 5.36 -19.24
CA ARG A 135 -13.60 4.62 -19.99
C ARG A 135 -14.73 5.52 -20.51
N ILE A 136 -14.93 6.67 -19.88
CA ILE A 136 -16.02 7.61 -20.20
C ILE A 136 -15.51 8.91 -20.83
N ALA A 137 -14.20 9.15 -20.83
CA ALA A 137 -13.61 10.34 -21.42
C ALA A 137 -13.56 10.26 -22.95
N TYR A 138 -13.79 11.40 -23.61
CA TYR A 138 -13.75 11.51 -25.07
C TYR A 138 -13.18 12.86 -25.51
N VAL A 139 -12.89 12.98 -26.80
CA VAL A 139 -12.54 14.22 -27.49
C VAL A 139 -13.56 14.43 -28.61
N GLU A 140 -14.13 15.62 -28.72
CA GLU A 140 -15.02 15.97 -29.84
C GLU A 140 -14.19 16.09 -31.13
N SER A 141 -14.71 15.50 -32.22
CA SER A 141 -14.11 15.53 -33.56
C SER A 141 -14.36 16.84 -34.29
#